data_AF-A0A960JNZ5-F1
#
_entry.id   AF-A0A960JNZ5-F1
#
_cell.length_a   1.000
_cell.length_b   1.000
_cell.length_c   1.000
_cell.angle_alpha   90.00
_cell.angle_beta   90.00
_cell.angle_gamma   90.00
#
_symmetry.space_group_name_H-M   'P 1'
#
loop_
_entity.id
_entity.type
_entity.pdbx_description
1 polymer ?
#
loop_
_entity_poly.entity_id
_entity_poly.type
_entity_poly.pdbx_seq_one_letter_code
_entity_poly.pdbx_strand_id
1 'polypeptide(L)'
;MSVRVLGLALLTLTLVGCGGGDGAADSARPTVVVTTSILGDVVGNLAGDEFDVVTIMPVGADPHDFQPSAQQVAQIGEADVLIANGGGFEVGLADVIESAEADGVPTFEALSAVETLDFGDETHADHEADGAEEVEVHEEEAHEDEAHEEGDEHEEGVDPHFFTDPARMAVATDAIAKFLADNVDGVDAD
;
A
#
# COMPACT_ATOMS: atom_id res chain seq x y z
N MET A 1 -13.44 25.95 89.88
CA MET A 1 -14.42 25.08 89.20
C MET A 1 -13.93 24.79 87.79
N SER A 2 -14.00 23.52 87.41
CA SER A 2 -13.33 22.93 86.25
C SER A 2 -13.90 23.39 84.90
N VAL A 3 -12.98 23.56 83.94
CA VAL A 3 -13.23 23.80 82.50
C VAL A 3 -13.79 22.53 81.84
N ARG A 4 -14.77 22.67 80.94
CA ARG A 4 -15.11 21.64 79.94
C ARG A 4 -15.49 22.34 78.63
N VAL A 5 -14.53 22.43 77.71
CA VAL A 5 -14.75 22.77 76.30
C VAL A 5 -15.25 21.50 75.62
N LEU A 6 -16.51 21.51 75.16
CA LEU A 6 -17.12 20.41 74.42
C LEU A 6 -16.78 20.57 72.94
N GLY A 7 -15.78 19.83 72.47
CA GLY A 7 -15.38 19.82 71.06
C GLY A 7 -16.42 19.09 70.21
N LEU A 8 -17.02 19.81 69.26
CA LEU A 8 -17.90 19.25 68.23
C LEU A 8 -17.01 18.69 67.10
N ALA A 9 -16.78 17.38 67.12
CA ALA A 9 -16.07 16.69 66.04
C ALA A 9 -17.01 16.54 64.83
N LEU A 10 -16.77 17.34 63.79
CA LEU A 10 -17.44 17.21 62.49
C LEU A 10 -16.81 16.04 61.73
N LEU A 11 -17.52 14.91 61.68
CA LEU A 11 -17.10 13.73 60.92
C LEU A 11 -17.54 13.90 59.45
N THR A 12 -16.68 14.45 58.61
CA THR A 12 -16.88 14.49 57.15
C THR A 12 -16.67 13.10 56.56
N LEU A 13 -17.76 12.45 56.18
CA LEU A 13 -17.75 11.17 55.47
C LEU A 13 -17.51 11.45 53.97
N THR A 14 -16.28 11.30 53.49
CA THR A 14 -15.98 11.37 52.05
C THR A 14 -16.37 10.04 51.40
N LEU A 15 -17.42 10.05 50.57
CA LEU A 15 -17.71 8.97 49.65
C LEU A 15 -16.64 8.97 48.55
N VAL A 16 -15.65 8.09 48.66
CA VAL A 16 -14.81 7.67 47.53
C VAL A 16 -15.67 6.74 46.67
N GLY A 17 -16.23 7.28 45.60
CA GLY A 17 -16.80 6.49 44.52
C GLY A 17 -15.66 5.83 43.76
N CYS A 18 -15.53 4.51 43.91
CA CYS A 18 -14.68 3.69 43.04
C CYS A 18 -15.38 3.61 41.68
N GLY A 19 -15.10 4.59 40.81
CA GLY A 19 -15.35 4.49 39.38
C GLY A 19 -14.35 3.51 38.78
N GLY A 20 -14.55 2.22 39.06
CA GLY A 20 -13.88 1.12 38.37
C GLY A 20 -14.52 0.94 37.01
N GLY A 21 -14.20 1.87 36.11
CA GLY A 21 -14.27 1.64 34.68
C GLY A 21 -12.85 1.72 34.18
N ASP A 22 -12.18 0.57 34.06
CA ASP A 22 -11.16 0.38 33.02
C ASP A 22 -11.85 0.51 31.67
N GLY A 23 -12.30 1.72 31.36
CA GLY A 23 -12.42 2.18 30.00
C GLY A 23 -11.04 2.70 29.67
N ALA A 24 -10.14 1.81 29.24
CA ALA A 24 -9.23 2.23 28.19
C ALA A 24 -10.14 2.86 27.14
N ALA A 25 -10.04 4.19 26.98
CA ALA A 25 -10.52 4.78 25.77
C ALA A 25 -9.74 4.04 24.69
N ASP A 26 -10.40 3.12 24.00
CA ASP A 26 -9.91 2.58 22.74
C ASP A 26 -9.80 3.80 21.84
N SER A 27 -8.66 4.47 21.89
CA SER A 27 -8.32 5.49 20.92
C SER A 27 -8.37 4.76 19.60
N ALA A 28 -9.34 5.13 18.75
CA ALA A 28 -9.51 4.52 17.44
C ALA A 28 -8.14 4.45 16.77
N ARG A 29 -7.73 3.22 16.39
CA ARG A 29 -6.41 3.02 15.80
C ARG A 29 -6.38 3.69 14.44
N PRO A 30 -5.22 4.25 14.03
CA PRO A 30 -5.08 4.78 12.69
C PRO A 30 -5.33 3.69 11.64
N THR A 31 -6.06 4.05 10.58
CA THR A 31 -6.39 3.16 9.48
C THR A 31 -5.36 3.33 8.35
N VAL A 32 -4.60 2.28 8.09
CA VAL A 32 -3.65 2.21 6.97
C VAL A 32 -4.29 1.42 5.84
N VAL A 33 -4.59 2.12 4.74
CA VAL A 33 -5.12 1.48 3.53
C VAL A 33 -3.95 1.08 2.63
N VAL A 34 -4.00 -0.15 2.13
CA VAL A 34 -3.01 -0.72 1.22
C VAL A 34 -3.71 -1.23 -0.03
N THR A 35 -3.16 -0.94 -1.20
CA THR A 35 -3.81 -1.29 -2.48
C THR A 35 -3.81 -2.80 -2.72
N THR A 36 -2.63 -3.44 -2.65
CA THR A 36 -2.43 -4.85 -3.03
C THR A 36 -2.32 -5.78 -1.83
N SER A 37 -2.67 -7.05 -2.01
CA SER A 37 -2.49 -8.08 -0.97
C SER A 37 -1.03 -8.34 -0.59
N ILE A 38 -0.09 -8.09 -1.51
CA ILE A 38 1.35 -8.25 -1.27
C ILE A 38 1.82 -7.20 -0.26
N LEU A 39 1.49 -5.93 -0.48
CA LEU A 39 1.80 -4.87 0.45
C LEU A 39 0.98 -5.00 1.74
N GLY A 40 -0.24 -5.52 1.66
CA GLY A 40 -1.04 -5.80 2.86
C GLY A 40 -0.44 -6.84 3.79
N ASP A 41 0.22 -7.87 3.27
CA ASP A 41 0.96 -8.82 4.11
C ASP A 41 2.17 -8.14 4.78
N VAL A 42 2.94 -7.35 4.03
CA VAL A 42 4.11 -6.64 4.58
C VAL A 42 3.70 -5.62 5.65
N VAL A 43 2.74 -4.76 5.34
CA VAL A 43 2.25 -3.74 6.28
C VAL A 43 1.58 -4.39 7.48
N GLY A 44 0.82 -5.48 7.29
CA GLY A 44 0.24 -6.24 8.40
C GLY A 44 1.29 -6.81 9.36
N ASN A 45 2.42 -7.28 8.84
CA ASN A 45 3.53 -7.76 9.66
C ASN A 45 4.29 -6.62 10.37
N LEU A 46 4.37 -5.42 9.76
CA LEU A 46 4.95 -4.23 10.37
C LEU A 46 4.04 -3.62 11.45
N ALA A 47 2.73 -3.66 11.24
CA ALA A 47 1.71 -2.98 12.04
C ALA A 47 1.54 -3.56 13.45
N GLY A 48 1.70 -4.88 13.60
CA GLY A 48 1.30 -5.57 14.84
C GLY A 48 -0.14 -5.24 15.24
N ASP A 49 -0.32 -4.70 16.44
CA ASP A 49 -1.62 -4.28 16.98
C ASP A 49 -1.85 -2.74 16.90
N GLU A 50 -0.92 -1.98 16.32
CA GLU A 50 -0.90 -0.51 16.35
C GLU A 50 -1.81 0.14 15.30
N PHE A 51 -2.02 -0.51 14.15
CA PHE A 51 -2.84 0.01 13.04
C PHE A 51 -4.01 -0.92 12.69
N ASP A 52 -5.06 -0.32 12.14
CA ASP A 52 -6.07 -1.03 11.38
C ASP A 52 -5.65 -1.08 9.89
N VAL A 53 -5.13 -2.23 9.45
CA VAL A 53 -4.70 -2.42 8.05
C VAL A 53 -5.87 -2.89 7.19
N VAL A 54 -6.21 -2.10 6.17
CA VAL A 54 -7.28 -2.40 5.21
C VAL A 54 -6.70 -2.62 3.82
N THR A 55 -6.77 -3.85 3.33
CA THR A 55 -6.35 -4.19 1.96
C THR A 55 -7.50 -4.04 0.97
N ILE A 56 -7.30 -3.23 -0.07
CA ILE A 56 -8.32 -2.95 -1.09
C ILE A 56 -8.51 -4.16 -2.01
N MET A 57 -7.44 -4.68 -2.61
CA MET A 57 -7.54 -5.82 -3.51
C MET A 57 -7.62 -7.15 -2.72
N PRO A 58 -8.66 -7.97 -2.94
CA PRO A 58 -8.72 -9.28 -2.32
C PRO A 58 -7.64 -10.21 -2.88
N VAL A 59 -7.30 -11.26 -2.13
CA VAL A 59 -6.37 -12.30 -2.58
C VAL A 59 -6.86 -12.90 -3.90
N GLY A 60 -5.96 -12.95 -4.88
CA GLY A 60 -6.22 -13.49 -6.22
C GLY A 60 -6.85 -12.50 -7.20
N ALA A 61 -7.09 -11.25 -6.81
CA ALA A 61 -7.37 -10.18 -7.77
C ALA A 61 -6.11 -9.85 -8.59
N ASP A 62 -6.31 -9.55 -9.88
CA ASP A 62 -5.27 -9.05 -10.76
C ASP A 62 -5.19 -7.52 -10.64
N PRO A 63 -4.05 -6.94 -10.22
CA PRO A 63 -3.90 -5.50 -10.03
C PRO A 63 -4.02 -4.69 -11.33
N HIS A 64 -3.69 -5.28 -12.49
CA HIS A 64 -3.78 -4.60 -13.78
C HIS A 64 -5.23 -4.45 -14.26
N ASP A 65 -6.10 -5.39 -13.88
CA ASP A 65 -7.52 -5.42 -14.27
C ASP A 65 -8.48 -5.04 -13.14
N PHE A 66 -7.99 -4.83 -11.92
CA PHE A 66 -8.82 -4.60 -10.75
C PHE A 66 -9.58 -3.26 -10.85
N GLN A 67 -10.86 -3.28 -10.48
CA GLN A 67 -11.71 -2.10 -10.41
C GLN A 67 -12.30 -1.93 -9.01
N PRO A 68 -12.16 -0.76 -8.37
CA PRO A 68 -12.69 -0.54 -7.03
C PRO A 68 -14.21 -0.42 -7.03
N SER A 69 -14.83 -0.96 -5.98
CA SER A 69 -16.20 -0.61 -5.62
C SER A 69 -16.26 0.80 -5.03
N ALA A 70 -17.45 1.41 -5.04
CA ALA A 70 -17.68 2.71 -4.38
C ALA A 70 -17.31 2.69 -2.88
N GLN A 71 -17.44 1.54 -2.21
CA GLN A 71 -17.04 1.39 -0.82
C GLN A 71 -15.52 1.43 -0.65
N GLN A 72 -14.77 0.81 -1.57
CA GLN A 72 -13.30 0.85 -1.55
C GLN A 72 -12.77 2.24 -1.89
N VAL A 73 -13.41 2.96 -2.81
CA VAL A 73 -13.08 4.37 -3.08
C VAL A 73 -13.26 5.22 -1.82
N ALA A 74 -14.36 5.04 -1.09
CA ALA A 74 -14.57 5.74 0.19
C ALA A 74 -13.51 5.36 1.24
N GLN A 75 -13.16 4.08 1.34
CA GLN A 75 -12.09 3.62 2.25
C GLN A 75 -10.75 4.29 1.94
N ILE A 76 -10.38 4.40 0.67
CA ILE A 76 -9.13 5.05 0.25
C ILE A 76 -9.14 6.53 0.62
N GLY A 77 -10.24 7.25 0.36
CA GLY A 77 -10.35 8.68 0.67
C GLY A 77 -10.49 9.02 2.15
N GLU A 78 -10.86 8.06 2.99
CA GLU A 78 -11.01 8.22 4.46
C GLU A 78 -9.78 7.70 5.23
N ALA A 79 -8.75 7.20 4.55
CA ALA A 79 -7.58 6.61 5.17
C ALA A 79 -6.75 7.65 5.94
N ASP A 80 -6.16 7.24 7.06
CA ASP A 80 -5.13 8.06 7.72
C ASP A 80 -3.83 8.03 6.93
N VAL A 81 -3.52 6.91 6.27
CA VAL A 81 -2.39 6.74 5.35
C VAL A 81 -2.77 5.75 4.24
N LEU A 82 -2.31 6.02 3.02
CA LEU A 82 -2.42 5.16 1.84
C LEU A 82 -1.04 4.65 1.39
N ILE A 83 -0.92 3.35 1.17
CA ILE A 83 0.27 2.74 0.56
C ILE A 83 -0.12 2.04 -0.74
N ALA A 84 0.51 2.47 -1.83
CA ALA A 84 0.35 1.92 -3.17
C ALA A 84 1.64 1.24 -3.65
N ASN A 85 1.55 0.38 -4.66
CA ASN A 85 2.69 -0.21 -5.34
C ASN A 85 3.42 0.86 -6.15
N GLY A 86 2.68 1.62 -6.97
CA GLY A 86 3.22 2.63 -7.87
C GLY A 86 3.69 2.06 -9.21
N GLY A 87 4.16 2.95 -10.10
CA GLY A 87 4.60 2.60 -11.45
C GLY A 87 3.48 2.12 -12.38
N GLY A 88 2.26 2.60 -12.17
CA GLY A 88 1.11 2.22 -13.00
C GLY A 88 0.56 0.83 -12.74
N PHE A 89 1.01 0.13 -11.68
CA PHE A 89 0.58 -1.24 -11.39
C PHE A 89 -0.93 -1.36 -11.12
N GLU A 90 -1.51 -0.41 -10.39
CA GLU A 90 -2.92 -0.39 -10.04
C GLU A 90 -3.75 0.48 -11.00
N VAL A 91 -3.78 0.12 -12.28
CA VAL A 91 -4.40 0.92 -13.36
C VAL A 91 -5.81 1.40 -13.01
N GLY A 92 -6.68 0.51 -12.51
CA GLY A 92 -8.06 0.86 -12.15
C GLY A 92 -8.21 1.65 -10.85
N LEU A 93 -7.13 1.84 -10.08
CA LEU A 93 -7.10 2.67 -8.86
C LEU A 93 -6.40 4.02 -9.09
N ALA A 94 -5.71 4.24 -10.22
CA ALA A 94 -4.85 5.41 -10.43
C ALA A 94 -5.56 6.73 -10.11
N ASP A 95 -6.71 7.00 -10.72
CA ASP A 95 -7.50 8.23 -10.47
C ASP A 95 -7.94 8.37 -9.00
N VAL A 96 -8.20 7.24 -8.32
CA VAL A 96 -8.66 7.22 -6.92
C VAL A 96 -7.50 7.53 -5.98
N ILE A 97 -6.32 6.98 -6.26
CA ILE A 97 -5.09 7.24 -5.52
C ILE A 97 -4.69 8.72 -5.67
N GLU A 98 -4.67 9.23 -6.91
CA GLU A 98 -4.37 10.64 -7.19
C GLU A 98 -5.36 11.58 -6.47
N SER A 99 -6.64 11.25 -6.52
CA SER A 99 -7.68 12.04 -5.84
C SER A 99 -7.48 12.05 -4.32
N ALA A 100 -7.18 10.90 -3.72
CA ALA A 100 -6.95 10.81 -2.28
C ALA A 100 -5.72 11.60 -1.83
N GLU A 101 -4.61 11.52 -2.58
CA GLU A 101 -3.42 12.33 -2.33
C GLU A 101 -3.73 13.83 -2.46
N ALA A 102 -4.47 14.24 -3.50
CA ALA A 102 -4.88 15.62 -3.70
C ALA A 102 -5.80 16.16 -2.59
N ASP A 103 -6.63 15.29 -2.01
CA ASP A 103 -7.50 15.59 -0.87
C ASP A 103 -6.76 15.55 0.48
N GLY A 104 -5.48 15.19 0.48
CA GLY A 104 -4.56 15.31 1.62
C GLY A 104 -4.32 14.02 2.40
N VAL A 105 -4.72 12.86 1.87
CA VAL A 105 -4.33 11.56 2.44
C VAL A 105 -2.82 11.36 2.21
N PRO A 106 -2.00 11.22 3.27
CA PRO A 106 -0.59 10.88 3.11
C PRO A 106 -0.45 9.58 2.31
N THR A 107 0.18 9.68 1.14
CA THR A 107 0.27 8.57 0.18
C THR A 107 1.73 8.21 -0.07
N PHE A 108 2.03 6.91 -0.10
CA PHE A 108 3.36 6.40 -0.41
C PHE A 108 3.30 5.32 -1.48
N GLU A 109 4.01 5.55 -2.58
CA GLU A 109 4.26 4.54 -3.59
C GLU A 109 5.54 3.76 -3.27
N ALA A 110 5.41 2.45 -3.02
CA ALA A 110 6.53 1.60 -2.63
C ALA A 110 7.64 1.54 -3.68
N LEU A 111 7.27 1.60 -4.97
CA LEU A 111 8.23 1.63 -6.08
C LEU A 111 9.18 2.84 -6.01
N SER A 112 8.75 3.97 -5.43
CA SER A 112 9.59 5.18 -5.31
C SER A 112 10.84 4.99 -4.45
N ALA A 113 10.90 3.93 -3.64
CA ALA A 113 12.02 3.61 -2.77
C ALA A 113 13.03 2.63 -3.36
N VAL A 114 12.73 1.99 -4.50
CA VAL A 114 13.57 0.90 -5.05
C VAL A 114 14.26 1.31 -6.35
N GLU A 115 15.35 0.62 -6.67
CA GLU A 115 15.99 0.74 -7.98
C GLU A 115 15.15 0.01 -9.05
N THR A 116 14.58 0.79 -9.95
CA THR A 116 13.63 0.37 -10.98
C THR A 116 14.33 -0.29 -12.17
N LEU A 117 13.60 -1.18 -12.85
CA LEU A 117 14.01 -1.74 -14.14
C LEU A 117 13.08 -1.16 -15.21
N ASP A 118 13.62 -0.89 -16.39
CA ASP A 118 12.81 -0.48 -17.54
C ASP A 118 12.23 -1.72 -18.23
N PHE A 119 11.02 -1.61 -18.79
CA PHE A 119 10.47 -2.66 -19.64
C PHE A 119 11.39 -2.86 -20.86
N GLY A 120 11.90 -4.08 -21.04
CA GLY A 120 12.71 -4.44 -22.21
C GLY A 120 14.23 -4.40 -22.03
N ASP A 121 14.77 -4.15 -20.83
CA ASP A 121 16.21 -4.38 -20.53
C ASP A 121 16.54 -5.89 -20.35
N GLU A 122 15.84 -6.75 -21.09
CA GLU A 122 16.38 -8.05 -21.45
C GLU A 122 17.45 -7.75 -22.51
N THR A 123 18.70 -7.54 -22.09
CA THR A 123 19.82 -7.72 -23.01
C THR A 123 19.70 -9.11 -23.60
N HIS A 124 19.15 -9.21 -24.82
CA HIS A 124 19.09 -10.42 -25.60
C HIS A 124 20.54 -10.93 -25.70
N ALA A 125 20.88 -11.90 -24.85
CA ALA A 125 22.04 -12.71 -25.07
C ALA A 125 21.73 -13.51 -26.33
N ASP A 126 22.16 -12.96 -27.48
CA ASP A 126 22.04 -13.56 -28.80
C ASP A 126 22.49 -15.02 -28.70
N HIS A 127 21.51 -15.92 -28.68
CA HIS A 127 21.75 -17.32 -28.97
C HIS A 127 22.02 -17.41 -30.47
N GLU A 128 23.30 -17.25 -30.83
CA GLU A 128 23.88 -17.57 -32.12
C GLU A 128 23.36 -18.95 -32.60
N ALA A 129 22.37 -18.93 -33.49
CA ALA A 129 21.91 -20.10 -34.21
C ALA A 129 22.71 -20.21 -35.51
N ASP A 130 23.80 -20.97 -35.46
CA ASP A 130 24.45 -21.57 -36.63
C ASP A 130 23.43 -22.38 -37.44
N GLY A 131 23.31 -22.11 -38.75
CA GLY A 131 22.65 -23.04 -39.67
C GLY A 131 22.05 -22.42 -40.93
N ALA A 132 22.86 -22.26 -41.98
CA ALA A 132 22.43 -21.96 -43.34
C ALA A 132 21.46 -23.00 -43.91
N GLU A 133 20.52 -22.57 -44.77
CA GLU A 133 20.31 -23.09 -46.13
C GLU A 133 19.40 -22.11 -46.90
N GLU A 134 19.83 -21.70 -48.09
CA GLU A 134 19.08 -20.87 -49.02
C GLU A 134 18.07 -21.69 -49.84
N VAL A 135 16.83 -21.21 -49.97
CA VAL A 135 15.93 -21.62 -51.07
C VAL A 135 15.09 -20.41 -51.52
N GLU A 136 15.45 -19.89 -52.69
CA GLU A 136 14.69 -18.92 -53.47
C GLU A 136 13.68 -19.64 -54.39
N VAL A 137 12.36 -19.47 -54.23
CA VAL A 137 11.39 -19.66 -55.33
C VAL A 137 10.08 -18.85 -55.18
N HIS A 138 9.90 -17.93 -56.14
CA HIS A 138 8.68 -17.47 -56.85
C HIS A 138 7.72 -16.38 -56.33
N GLU A 139 7.37 -15.56 -57.34
CA GLU A 139 6.58 -14.33 -57.42
C GLU A 139 5.08 -14.49 -57.12
N GLU A 140 4.57 -13.50 -56.36
CA GLU A 140 3.33 -12.71 -56.52
C GLU A 140 2.01 -13.44 -56.80
N GLU A 141 1.12 -13.53 -55.79
CA GLU A 141 -0.32 -13.31 -55.97
C GLU A 141 -0.91 -12.73 -54.65
N ALA A 142 -1.71 -11.68 -54.81
CA ALA A 142 -2.20 -10.80 -53.74
C ALA A 142 -3.20 -11.48 -52.79
N HIS A 143 -2.90 -11.41 -51.49
CA HIS A 143 -3.87 -11.55 -50.42
C HIS A 143 -3.88 -10.26 -49.60
N GLU A 144 -4.95 -9.48 -49.78
CA GLU A 144 -5.37 -8.44 -48.84
C GLU A 144 -5.83 -9.15 -47.57
N ASP A 145 -4.89 -9.46 -46.68
CA ASP A 145 -5.18 -9.68 -45.28
C ASP A 145 -4.68 -8.45 -44.55
N GLU A 146 -5.62 -7.64 -44.09
CA GLU A 146 -5.43 -6.56 -43.12
C GLU A 146 -4.79 -7.17 -41.87
N ALA A 147 -3.45 -7.22 -41.87
CA ALA A 147 -2.67 -7.41 -40.67
C ALA A 147 -2.97 -6.21 -39.79
N HIS A 148 -3.87 -6.42 -38.83
CA HIS A 148 -3.88 -5.64 -37.62
C HIS A 148 -2.47 -5.78 -37.03
N GLU A 149 -1.59 -4.84 -37.39
CA GLU A 149 -0.51 -4.44 -36.52
C GLU A 149 -1.21 -3.87 -35.28
N GLU A 150 -1.54 -4.77 -34.36
CA GLU A 150 -1.55 -4.45 -32.93
C GLU A 150 -0.11 -4.02 -32.68
N GLY A 151 0.17 -2.74 -32.90
CA GLY A 151 1.39 -2.13 -32.44
C GLY A 151 1.38 -2.36 -30.95
N ASP A 152 2.24 -3.27 -30.47
CA ASP A 152 2.74 -3.22 -29.11
C ASP A 152 3.33 -1.82 -28.97
N GLU A 153 2.48 -0.90 -28.54
CA GLU A 153 2.88 0.34 -27.94
C GLU A 153 3.67 -0.08 -26.70
N HIS A 154 4.96 -0.32 -26.91
CA HIS A 154 5.94 -0.42 -25.85
C HIS A 154 5.77 0.84 -25.01
N GLU A 155 4.97 0.75 -23.95
CA GLU A 155 4.91 1.78 -22.94
C GLU A 155 6.34 1.92 -22.44
N GLU A 156 6.98 3.05 -22.78
CA GLU A 156 8.17 3.47 -22.07
C GLU A 156 7.74 3.62 -20.61
N GLY A 157 8.11 2.64 -19.80
CA GLY A 157 7.56 2.44 -18.47
C GLY A 157 8.52 1.64 -17.60
N VAL A 158 8.34 1.81 -16.31
CA VAL A 158 9.10 1.08 -15.30
C VAL A 158 8.37 -0.23 -14.97
N ASP A 159 9.11 -1.33 -14.84
CA ASP A 159 8.58 -2.59 -14.32
C ASP A 159 8.14 -2.44 -12.85
N PRO A 160 6.84 -2.56 -12.53
CA PRO A 160 6.33 -2.38 -11.18
C PRO A 160 6.52 -3.60 -10.27
N HIS A 161 7.00 -4.74 -10.78
CA HIS A 161 7.00 -6.03 -10.08
C HIS A 161 8.21 -6.23 -9.15
N PHE A 162 8.67 -5.14 -8.51
CA PHE A 162 9.86 -5.15 -7.63
C PHE A 162 9.77 -6.15 -6.47
N PHE A 163 8.54 -6.47 -6.03
CA PHE A 163 8.28 -7.41 -4.93
C PHE A 163 8.73 -8.85 -5.23
N THR A 164 9.02 -9.17 -6.49
CA THR A 164 9.56 -10.47 -6.90
C THR A 164 11.05 -10.62 -6.56
N ASP A 165 11.74 -9.51 -6.29
CA ASP A 165 13.11 -9.49 -5.79
C ASP A 165 13.12 -9.23 -4.27
N PRO A 166 13.50 -10.22 -3.43
CA PRO A 166 13.53 -10.05 -1.98
C PRO A 166 14.42 -8.89 -1.49
N ALA A 167 15.48 -8.54 -2.22
CA ALA A 167 16.35 -7.44 -1.84
C ALA A 167 15.65 -6.08 -2.07
N ARG A 168 14.95 -5.92 -3.21
CA ARG A 168 14.14 -4.73 -3.47
C ARG A 168 12.95 -4.65 -2.51
N MET A 169 12.31 -5.78 -2.21
CA MET A 169 11.22 -5.83 -1.25
C MET A 169 11.67 -5.44 0.17
N ALA A 170 12.88 -5.81 0.58
CA ALA A 170 13.44 -5.37 1.86
C ALA A 170 13.62 -3.84 1.91
N VAL A 171 14.14 -3.22 0.84
CA VAL A 171 14.27 -1.76 0.74
C VAL A 171 12.91 -1.07 0.80
N ALA A 172 11.92 -1.57 0.05
CA ALA A 172 10.57 -1.06 0.10
C ALA A 172 9.95 -1.18 1.51
N THR A 173 10.19 -2.31 2.19
CA THR A 173 9.69 -2.55 3.56
C THR A 173 10.27 -1.54 4.56
N ASP A 174 11.57 -1.29 4.52
CA ASP A 174 12.22 -0.29 5.38
C ASP A 174 11.67 1.13 5.13
N ALA A 175 11.44 1.47 3.85
CA ALA A 175 10.88 2.76 3.48
C ALA A 175 9.42 2.92 3.92
N ILE A 176 8.60 1.87 3.78
CA ILE A 176 7.22 1.81 4.29
C ILE A 176 7.20 2.01 5.81
N ALA A 177 8.04 1.29 6.55
CA ALA A 177 8.11 1.41 8.00
C ALA A 177 8.46 2.84 8.43
N LYS A 178 9.44 3.46 7.76
CA LYS A 178 9.79 4.85 7.99
C LYS A 178 8.64 5.81 7.67
N PHE A 179 7.97 5.61 6.55
CA PHE A 179 6.86 6.46 6.14
C PHE A 179 5.69 6.39 7.14
N LEU A 180 5.36 5.18 7.61
CA LEU A 180 4.35 4.98 8.65
C LEU A 180 4.71 5.71 9.94
N ALA A 181 5.95 5.58 10.42
CA ALA A 181 6.43 6.27 11.62
C ALA A 181 6.42 7.81 11.50
N ASP A 182 6.64 8.34 10.29
CA ASP A 182 6.67 9.79 10.05
C ASP A 182 5.25 10.39 9.88
N ASN A 183 4.23 9.59 9.57
CA ASN A 183 2.88 10.08 9.20
C ASN A 183 1.75 9.57 10.10
N VAL A 184 1.99 8.59 10.95
CA VAL A 184 0.97 8.04 11.86
C VAL A 184 1.32 8.37 13.30
N ASP A 185 0.48 9.18 13.95
CA ASP A 185 0.63 9.51 15.36
C ASP A 185 0.39 8.27 16.25
N GLY A 186 1.22 8.08 17.28
CA GLY A 186 1.04 7.02 18.28
C GLY A 186 1.87 5.75 18.08
N VAL A 187 2.79 5.77 17.11
CA VAL A 187 3.76 4.69 16.85
C VAL A 187 5.07 5.02 17.55
N ASP A 188 5.51 4.16 18.45
CA ASP A 188 6.82 4.33 19.09
C ASP A 188 7.92 3.90 18.10
N ALA A 189 8.76 4.85 17.67
CA ALA A 189 9.87 4.60 16.74
C ALA A 189 11.12 3.95 17.42
N ASP A 190 10.94 3.28 18.56
CA ASP A 190 12.01 2.83 19.47
C ASP A 190 12.37 1.33 19.33
#